data_AF-Q8H6K7-F1
#
_entry.id   AF-Q8H6K7-F1
#
_cell.length_a   1.000
_cell.length_b   1.000
_cell.length_c   1.000
_cell.angle_alpha   90.00
_cell.angle_beta   90.00
_cell.angle_gamma   90.00
#
_symmetry.space_group_name_H-M   'P 1'
#
loop_
_entity.id
_entity.type
_entity.pdbx_description
1 polymer ?
#
loop_
_entity_poly.entity_id
_entity_poly.type
_entity_poly.pdbx_seq_one_letter_code
_entity_poly.pdbx_strand_id
1 'polypeptide(L)' 'TALTTMMLARLLQGFTWKLPENETRVELMESSHDMFLAKPLVMVGELRLPEQLYPTVK' A
#
# COMPACT_ATOMS: atom_id res chain seq x y z
N THR A 1 0.97 0.64 19.52
CA THR A 1 -0.10 1.00 18.56
C THR A 1 0.13 2.33 17.87
N ALA A 2 0.57 3.39 18.56
CA ALA A 2 0.80 4.70 17.92
C ALA A 2 1.81 4.65 16.75
N LEU A 3 2.96 3.98 16.93
CA LEU A 3 4.01 3.88 15.91
C LEU A 3 3.54 3.17 14.63
N THR A 4 2.94 1.97 14.77
CA THR A 4 2.44 1.19 13.63
C THR A 4 1.34 1.92 12.87
N THR A 5 0.47 2.63 13.59
CA THR A 5 -0.60 3.46 12.99
C THR A 5 -0.02 4.65 12.23
N MET A 6 0.93 5.37 12.82
CA MET A 6 1.58 6.50 12.15
C MET A 6 2.37 6.06 10.92
N MET A 7 3.12 4.96 11.02
CA MET A 7 3.86 4.40 9.89
C MET A 7 2.92 3.98 8.76
N LEU A 8 1.83 3.27 9.07
CA LEU A 8 0.81 2.90 8.08
C LEU A 8 0.18 4.14 7.44
N ALA A 9 -0.19 5.14 8.23
CA ALA A 9 -0.76 6.39 7.71
C ALA A 9 0.21 7.11 6.77
N ARG A 10 1.50 7.17 7.12
CA ARG A 10 2.55 7.77 6.26
C ARG A 10 2.75 6.98 4.97
N LEU A 11 2.73 5.65 5.04
CA LEU A 11 2.82 4.78 3.86
C LEU A 11 1.64 5.03 2.92
N LEU A 12 0.40 4.98 3.44
CA LEU A 12 -0.80 5.23 2.65
C LEU A 12 -0.80 6.64 2.05
N GLN A 13 -0.34 7.63 2.82
CA GLN A 13 -0.28 9.02 2.40
C GLN A 13 0.86 9.30 1.40
N GLY A 14 1.93 8.49 1.36
CA GLY A 14 3.12 8.75 0.54
C GLY A 14 2.92 8.50 -0.96
N PHE A 15 1.96 7.65 -1.32
CA PHE A 15 1.80 7.12 -2.67
C PHE A 15 0.37 7.28 -3.17
N THR A 16 0.24 7.34 -4.50
CA THR A 16 -1.04 7.09 -5.19
C THR A 16 -1.10 5.59 -5.45
N TRP A 17 -2.14 4.92 -4.96
CA TRP A 17 -2.25 3.47 -5.07
C TRP A 17 -3.07 3.07 -6.30
N LYS A 18 -2.59 2.06 -7.02
CA LYS A 18 -3.26 1.43 -8.15
C LYS A 18 -3.35 -0.08 -7.93
N LEU A 19 -4.38 -0.67 -8.55
CA LEU A 19 -4.51 -2.11 -8.62
C LEU A 19 -3.46 -2.69 -9.58
N PRO A 20 -2.93 -3.89 -9.30
CA PRO A 20 -2.17 -4.66 -10.29
C PRO A 20 -3.01 -4.87 -11.56
N GLU A 21 -2.37 -4.96 -12.73
CA GLU A 21 -3.06 -5.02 -14.04
C GLU A 21 -4.12 -6.13 -14.17
N ASN A 22 -3.99 -7.20 -13.37
CA ASN A 22 -4.88 -8.36 -13.38
C ASN A 22 -6.05 -8.27 -12.38
N GLU A 23 -6.15 -7.21 -11.58
CA GLU A 23 -7.15 -7.10 -10.52
C GLU A 23 -8.09 -5.92 -10.72
N THR A 24 -9.38 -6.16 -10.52
CA THR A 24 -10.42 -5.12 -10.58
C THR A 24 -10.78 -4.53 -9.22
N ARG A 25 -10.42 -5.23 -8.12
CA ARG A 25 -10.73 -4.84 -6.76
C ARG A 25 -9.83 -5.56 -5.75
N VAL A 26 -9.47 -4.88 -4.67
CA VAL A 26 -8.86 -5.49 -3.49
C VAL A 26 -9.92 -6.17 -2.62
N GLU A 27 -9.72 -7.46 -2.32
CA GLU A 27 -10.51 -8.21 -1.35
C GLU A 27 -9.81 -8.22 0.02
N LEU A 28 -10.46 -7.64 1.03
CA LEU A 28 -10.01 -7.69 2.42
C LEU A 28 -10.89 -8.69 3.18
N MET A 29 -10.55 -9.97 3.07
CA MET A 29 -11.23 -11.06 3.77
C MET A 29 -10.32 -11.62 4.85
N GLU A 30 -10.87 -11.93 6.02
CA GLU A 30 -10.15 -12.62 7.09
C GLU A 30 -9.94 -14.10 6.72
N SER A 31 -8.78 -14.64 7.09
CA SER A 31 -8.48 -16.07 6.97
C SER A 31 -9.40 -16.90 7.86
N SER A 32 -9.76 -18.10 7.43
CA SER A 32 -10.61 -18.98 8.23
C SER A 32 -9.88 -19.68 9.38
N HIS A 33 -8.55 -19.65 9.39
CA HIS A 33 -7.72 -20.45 10.32
C HIS A 33 -6.83 -19.60 11.23
N ASP A 34 -6.73 -18.30 10.98
CA ASP A 34 -5.82 -17.39 11.66
C ASP A 34 -6.32 -15.94 11.58
N MET A 35 -5.60 -15.02 12.24
CA MET A 35 -5.96 -13.60 12.30
C MET A 35 -5.31 -12.77 11.17
N PHE A 36 -4.93 -13.39 10.05
CA PHE A 36 -4.39 -12.72 8.87
C PHE A 36 -5.46 -12.56 7.79
N LEU A 37 -5.11 -11.87 6.70
CA LEU A 37 -5.95 -11.82 5.51
C LEU A 37 -5.91 -13.16 4.77
N ALA A 38 -7.05 -13.59 4.23
CA ALA A 38 -7.18 -14.80 3.43
C ALA A 38 -6.32 -14.76 2.16
N LYS A 39 -6.07 -13.57 1.62
CA LYS A 39 -5.13 -13.31 0.53
C LYS A 39 -4.22 -12.13 0.91
N PRO A 40 -2.95 -12.12 0.49
CA PRO A 40 -2.08 -10.98 0.69
C PRO A 40 -2.67 -9.69 0.09
N LEU A 41 -2.52 -8.56 0.80
CA LEU A 41 -2.86 -7.25 0.25
C LEU A 41 -1.77 -6.80 -0.73
N VAL A 42 -2.08 -6.79 -2.02
CA VAL A 42 -1.15 -6.39 -3.08
C VAL A 42 -1.67 -5.13 -3.77
N MET A 43 -0.86 -4.07 -3.80
CA MET A 43 -1.15 -2.83 -4.51
C MET A 43 0.14 -2.23 -5.08
N VAL A 44 0.01 -1.46 -6.17
CA VAL A 44 1.14 -0.74 -6.79
C VAL A 44 1.11 0.71 -6.30
N GLY A 45 2.20 1.16 -5.66
CA GLY A 45 2.35 2.53 -5.20
C GLY A 45 3.10 3.38 -6.21
N GLU A 46 2.43 4.39 -6.76
CA GLU A 46 3.06 5.43 -7.58
C GLU A 46 3.43 6.65 -6.74
N LEU A 47 4.50 7.33 -7.14
CA LEU A 47 4.90 8.57 -6.48
C LEU A 47 3.77 9.59 -6.57
N ARG A 48 3.31 10.08 -5.41
CA ARG A 48 2.23 11.08 -5.37
C ARG A 48 2.69 12.45 -5.86
N LEU A 49 3.96 12.77 -5.64
CA LEU A 49 4.55 14.04 -6.06
C LEU A 49 5.22 13.90 -7.44
N PRO A 50 5.39 15.01 -8.18
CA PRO A 50 6.17 15.00 -9.40
C PRO A 50 7.59 14.48 -9.15
N GLU A 51 8.12 13.65 -10.07
CA GLU A 51 9.44 13.01 -9.94
C GLU A 51 10.57 14.01 -9.68
N GLN A 52 10.46 15.23 -10.22
CA GLN A 52 11.44 16.31 -10.04
C GLN A 52 11.62 16.74 -8.58
N LEU A 53 10.67 16.44 -7.70
CA LEU A 53 10.76 16.76 -6.27
C LEU A 53 11.51 15.69 -5.46
N TYR A 54 11.84 14.55 -6.08
CA TYR A 54 12.59 13.48 -5.41
C TYR A 54 14.08 13.64 -5.69
N PRO A 55 14.95 13.33 -4.71
CA PRO A 55 16.39 13.39 -4.92
C PRO A 55 16.81 12.33 -5.96
N THR A 56 17.45 12.75 -7.04
CA THR A 56 18.13 11.83 -7.96
C THR A 56 19.39 11.29 -7.29
N VAL A 57 19.41 9.98 -7.01
CA VAL A 57 20.63 9.29 -6.62
C VAL A 57 21.51 9.22 -7.87
N LYS A 58 22.68 9.88 -7.83
CA LYS A 58 23.70 9.82 -8.87
C LYS A 58 24.51 8.53 -8.78
#